data_AF-G7YGQ3-F1
#
_entry.id   AF-G7YGQ3-F1
#
_cell.length_a   1.000
_cell.length_b   1.000
_cell.length_c   1.000
_cell.angle_alpha   90.00
_cell.angle_beta   90.00
_cell.angle_gamma   90.00
#
_symmetry.space_group_name_H-M   'P 1'
#
loop_
_entity.id
_entity.type
_entity.pdbx_description
1 polymer ?
#
loop_
_entity_poly.entity_id
_entity_poly.type
_entity_poly.pdbx_seq_one_letter_code
_entity_poly.pdbx_strand_id
1 'polypeptide(L)'
;MPYIRNAAEMTARHLWQHGITVAFKPENELRKTLSKPNGRLDGVKKTNVVYKLKCNDCNKHYVGPTGSNLAIRIHEHKLPSRRHDLMTFVSIHEDKEGHKFNWDNVRVLAHARIKREREFAEAWYSTQNSINKHIDIDPVYEPFTSKRNTRSRDSEPHEKSRNLRTTNGLTGSKEENY
;
A
#
# COMPACT_ATOMS: atom_id res chain seq x y z
N MET A 1 19.42 35.35 10.50
CA MET A 1 20.14 35.71 9.26
C MET A 1 21.08 34.57 8.87
N PRO A 2 21.21 34.17 7.58
CA PRO A 2 22.20 33.19 7.17
C PRO A 2 23.62 33.75 7.40
N TYR A 3 24.55 32.89 7.80
CA TYR A 3 25.93 33.31 8.05
C TYR A 3 26.71 33.40 6.72
N ILE A 4 27.20 34.59 6.40
CA ILE A 4 28.06 34.88 5.25
C ILE A 4 29.30 35.57 5.79
N ARG A 5 30.46 34.92 5.65
CA ARG A 5 31.71 35.41 6.22
C ARG A 5 31.98 36.86 5.80
N ASN A 6 32.40 37.68 6.74
CA ASN A 6 32.67 39.13 6.66
C ASN A 6 31.41 40.01 6.53
N ALA A 7 30.45 39.64 5.69
CA ALA A 7 29.24 40.44 5.49
C ALA A 7 28.29 40.36 6.69
N ALA A 8 28.13 39.16 7.25
CA ALA A 8 27.23 38.90 8.37
C ALA A 8 27.71 39.59 9.65
N GLU A 9 29.02 39.62 9.90
CA GLU A 9 29.64 40.27 11.04
C GLU A 9 29.55 41.80 10.95
N MET A 10 29.82 42.38 9.77
CA MET A 10 29.67 43.83 9.57
C MET A 10 28.23 44.28 9.81
N THR A 11 27.26 43.53 9.25
CA THR A 11 25.84 43.82 9.40
C THR A 11 25.39 43.68 10.85
N ALA A 12 25.83 42.62 11.55
CA ALA A 12 25.49 42.43 12.96
C ALA A 12 26.10 43.51 13.87
N ARG A 13 27.32 43.97 13.59
CA ARG A 13 27.95 45.08 14.34
C ARG A 13 27.18 46.39 14.18
N HIS A 14 26.75 46.71 12.96
CA HIS A 14 25.97 47.92 12.71
C HIS A 14 24.60 47.86 13.41
N LEU A 15 23.91 46.71 13.34
CA LEU A 15 22.62 46.51 14.01
C LEU A 15 22.74 46.58 15.54
N TRP A 16 23.87 46.14 16.10
CA TRP A 16 24.17 46.30 17.54
C TRP A 16 24.26 47.76 17.99
N GLN A 17 24.76 48.67 17.15
CA GLN A 17 24.81 50.11 17.47
C GLN A 17 23.41 50.72 17.62
N HIS A 18 22.40 50.08 17.01
CA HIS A 18 20.99 50.45 17.11
C HIS A 18 20.22 49.58 18.14
N GLY A 19 20.92 48.82 18.99
CA GLY A 19 20.33 48.00 20.05
C GLY A 19 19.65 46.71 19.57
N ILE A 20 19.94 46.26 18.34
CA ILE A 20 19.31 45.07 17.74
C ILE A 20 20.27 43.88 17.80
N THR A 21 19.93 42.86 18.59
CA THR A 21 20.71 41.62 18.68
C THR A 21 20.43 40.69 17.50
N VAL A 22 21.48 40.32 16.76
CA VAL A 22 21.38 39.45 15.57
C VAL A 22 21.79 38.02 15.91
N ALA A 23 20.92 37.05 15.61
CA ALA A 23 21.23 35.62 15.68
C ALA A 23 21.46 35.03 14.28
N PHE A 24 22.58 34.31 14.13
CA PHE A 24 22.90 33.59 12.89
C PHE A 24 22.27 32.19 12.91
N LYS A 25 21.57 31.84 11.83
CA LYS A 25 20.96 30.52 11.65
C LYS A 25 21.58 29.85 10.42
N PRO A 26 22.23 28.69 10.55
CA PRO A 26 22.74 27.96 9.40
C PRO A 26 21.57 27.45 8.53
N GLU A 27 21.74 27.51 7.21
CA GLU A 27 20.70 27.09 6.26
C GLU A 27 20.56 25.55 6.20
N ASN A 28 21.71 24.87 6.30
CA ASN A 28 21.84 23.42 6.35
C ASN A 28 22.13 22.97 7.78
N GLU A 29 21.06 22.72 8.54
CA GLU A 29 21.20 21.98 9.80
C GLU A 29 21.66 20.55 9.47
N LEU A 30 22.67 20.04 10.18
CA LEU A 30 23.11 18.63 10.08
C LEU A 30 21.92 17.66 10.13
N ARG A 31 20.87 18.02 10.87
CA ARG A 31 19.59 17.31 10.91
C ARG A 31 18.92 17.20 9.54
N LYS A 32 18.92 18.23 8.68
CA LYS A 32 18.36 18.15 7.32
C LYS A 32 19.18 17.23 6.41
N THR A 33 20.51 17.25 6.55
CA THR A 33 21.42 16.42 5.73
C THR A 33 21.44 14.97 6.18
N LEU A 34 21.39 14.71 7.50
CA LEU A 34 21.51 13.38 8.10
C LEU A 34 20.17 12.72 8.40
N SER A 35 19.05 13.47 8.42
CA SER A 35 17.72 12.90 8.65
C SER A 35 17.15 12.26 7.38
N LYS A 36 17.73 11.13 7.02
CA LYS A 36 16.94 9.99 6.56
C LYS A 36 17.68 8.72 6.97
N PRO A 37 17.38 8.13 8.14
CA PRO A 37 17.58 6.70 8.28
C PRO A 37 16.63 6.02 7.29
N ASN A 38 17.08 5.87 6.04
CA ASN A 38 16.42 5.08 5.01
C ASN A 38 16.64 3.59 5.34
N GLY A 39 16.14 3.15 6.49
CA GLY A 39 15.69 1.79 6.60
C GLY A 39 14.39 1.71 5.83
N ARG A 40 14.36 1.02 4.68
CA ARG A 40 13.09 0.53 4.13
C ARG A 40 12.47 -0.28 5.25
N LEU A 41 11.50 0.27 5.97
CA LEU A 41 10.76 -0.49 6.96
C LEU A 41 10.15 -1.66 6.18
N ASP A 42 10.52 -2.89 6.58
CA ASP A 42 9.90 -4.11 6.07
C ASP A 42 8.40 -3.87 6.02
N GLY A 43 7.73 -4.20 4.90
CA GLY A 43 6.31 -3.89 4.70
C GLY A 43 5.39 -4.33 5.84
N VAL A 44 5.88 -5.27 6.66
CA VAL A 44 5.31 -5.87 7.86
C VAL A 44 5.36 -4.97 9.10
N LYS A 45 6.29 -4.00 9.22
CA LYS A 45 6.41 -3.10 10.38
C LYS A 45 5.78 -1.72 10.17
N LYS A 46 4.68 -1.65 9.43
CA LYS A 46 3.93 -0.40 9.24
C LYS A 46 2.90 -0.25 10.36
N THR A 47 2.96 0.86 11.09
CA THR A 47 1.95 1.28 12.08
C THR A 47 1.08 2.38 11.47
N ASN A 48 -0.08 2.67 12.07
CA ASN A 48 -0.90 3.82 11.66
C ASN A 48 -1.33 3.78 10.18
N VAL A 49 -1.76 2.62 9.70
CA VAL A 49 -2.16 2.40 8.29
C VAL A 49 -3.62 2.01 8.14
N VAL A 50 -4.17 2.26 6.96
CA VAL A 50 -5.40 1.64 6.47
C VAL A 50 -5.00 0.58 5.47
N TYR A 51 -5.49 -0.64 5.66
CA TYR A 51 -5.12 -1.78 4.83
C TYR A 51 -6.35 -2.46 4.23
N LYS A 52 -6.10 -3.24 3.17
CA LYS A 52 -7.09 -4.03 2.44
C LYS A 52 -6.69 -5.49 2.42
N LEU A 53 -7.63 -6.35 2.83
CA LEU A 53 -7.51 -7.79 2.82
C LEU A 53 -8.53 -8.35 1.82
N LYS A 54 -8.06 -9.08 0.81
CA LYS A 54 -8.93 -9.63 -0.24
C LYS A 54 -9.38 -11.04 0.12
N CYS A 55 -10.65 -11.37 -0.13
CA CYS A 55 -11.09 -12.75 -0.15
C CYS A 55 -10.49 -13.46 -1.39
N ASN A 56 -10.11 -14.73 -1.25
CA ASN A 56 -9.63 -15.53 -2.39
C ASN A 56 -10.79 -16.05 -3.25
N ASP A 57 -11.91 -16.39 -2.61
CA ASP A 57 -13.01 -17.11 -3.25
C ASP A 57 -14.08 -16.18 -3.83
N CYS A 58 -14.09 -14.89 -3.45
CA CYS A 58 -15.04 -13.92 -3.99
C CYS A 58 -14.43 -12.52 -4.16
N ASN A 59 -15.19 -11.64 -4.82
CA ASN A 59 -14.78 -10.25 -5.06
C ASN A 59 -14.89 -9.33 -3.83
N LYS A 60 -15.31 -9.88 -2.68
CA LYS A 60 -15.43 -9.13 -1.43
C LYS A 60 -14.05 -8.89 -0.81
N HIS A 61 -13.93 -7.82 -0.03
CA HIS A 61 -12.70 -7.48 0.69
C HIS A 61 -12.99 -6.81 2.01
N TYR A 62 -12.03 -6.82 2.93
CA TYR A 62 -12.07 -6.07 4.17
C TYR A 62 -11.15 -4.86 4.06
N VAL A 63 -11.63 -3.70 4.48
CA VAL A 63 -10.82 -2.50 4.72
C VAL A 63 -10.82 -2.24 6.22
N GLY A 64 -9.66 -1.99 6.80
CA GLY A 64 -9.57 -1.74 8.23
C GLY A 64 -8.43 -0.79 8.58
N PRO A 65 -8.63 0.14 9.52
CA PRO A 65 -7.56 0.93 10.07
C PRO A 65 -6.82 0.14 11.14
N THR A 66 -5.54 0.42 11.30
CA THR A 66 -4.75 -0.04 12.44
C THR A 66 -3.90 1.08 12.98
N GLY A 67 -3.96 1.29 14.30
CA GLY A 67 -3.00 2.14 15.02
C GLY A 67 -1.73 1.37 15.39
N SER A 68 -1.86 0.06 15.61
CA SER A 68 -0.75 -0.84 15.93
C SER A 68 -0.06 -1.34 14.66
N ASN A 69 0.98 -2.17 14.86
CA ASN A 69 1.70 -2.81 13.77
C ASN A 69 0.74 -3.69 12.94
N LEU A 70 0.78 -3.55 11.61
CA LEU A 70 -0.06 -4.30 10.68
C LEU A 70 0.05 -5.82 10.85
N ALA A 71 1.25 -6.35 11.11
CA ALA A 71 1.45 -7.78 11.32
C ALA A 71 0.70 -8.31 12.56
N ILE A 72 0.72 -7.54 13.65
CA ILE A 72 -0.03 -7.86 14.88
C ILE A 72 -1.51 -7.83 14.55
N ARG A 73 -1.99 -6.80 13.84
CA ARG A 73 -3.39 -6.70 13.46
C ARG A 73 -3.85 -7.87 12.57
N ILE A 74 -3.01 -8.30 11.63
CA ILE A 74 -3.28 -9.49 10.80
C ILE A 74 -3.38 -10.74 11.69
N HIS A 75 -2.46 -10.90 12.65
CA HIS A 75 -2.50 -12.02 13.58
C HIS A 75 -3.77 -12.02 14.43
N GLU A 76 -4.19 -10.85 14.95
CA GLU A 76 -5.45 -10.67 15.68
C GLU A 76 -6.66 -11.10 14.84
N HIS A 77 -6.67 -10.86 13.52
CA HIS A 77 -7.76 -11.32 12.65
C HIS A 77 -7.67 -12.81 12.30
N LYS A 78 -6.46 -13.38 12.22
CA LYS A 78 -6.25 -14.82 11.97
C LYS A 78 -6.78 -15.68 13.11
N LEU A 79 -6.61 -15.24 14.36
CA LEU A 79 -6.96 -16.05 15.54
C LEU A 79 -8.46 -16.40 15.60
N PRO A 80 -9.42 -15.45 15.55
CA PRO A 80 -10.84 -15.74 15.49
C PRO A 80 -11.22 -16.57 14.26
N SER A 81 -10.62 -16.28 13.10
CA SER A 81 -10.90 -16.98 11.85
C SER A 81 -10.50 -18.47 11.90
N ARG A 82 -9.41 -18.80 12.62
CA ARG A 82 -8.99 -20.20 12.84
C ARG A 82 -9.86 -20.93 13.86
N ARG A 83 -10.36 -20.22 14.86
CA ARG A 83 -11.20 -20.78 15.93
C ARG A 83 -12.67 -20.86 15.56
N HIS A 84 -13.06 -20.28 14.42
CA HIS A 84 -14.46 -20.07 14.05
C HIS A 84 -15.20 -19.17 15.06
N ASP A 85 -14.47 -18.22 15.67
CA ASP A 85 -15.06 -17.23 16.57
C ASP A 85 -15.63 -16.06 15.75
N LEU A 86 -16.93 -15.76 15.90
CA LEU A 86 -17.65 -14.73 15.15
C LEU A 86 -17.40 -13.29 15.65
N MET A 87 -16.18 -12.99 16.10
CA MET A 87 -15.81 -11.71 16.72
C MET A 87 -15.39 -10.63 15.73
N THR A 88 -15.07 -10.98 14.48
CA THR A 88 -14.60 -10.02 13.47
C THR A 88 -15.37 -10.21 12.17
N PHE A 89 -15.52 -9.14 11.37
CA PHE A 89 -16.16 -9.26 10.05
C PHE A 89 -15.47 -10.28 9.14
N VAL A 90 -14.14 -10.38 9.27
CA VAL A 90 -13.32 -11.36 8.53
C VAL A 90 -13.72 -12.78 8.92
N SER A 91 -13.75 -13.10 10.21
CA SER A 91 -14.13 -14.44 10.69
C SER A 91 -15.60 -14.76 10.44
N ILE A 92 -16.50 -13.79 10.56
CA ILE A 92 -17.92 -13.94 10.21
C ILE A 92 -18.09 -14.30 8.72
N HIS A 93 -17.32 -13.67 7.83
CA HIS A 93 -17.38 -13.97 6.41
C HIS A 93 -16.81 -15.36 6.10
N GLU A 94 -15.66 -15.72 6.68
CA GLU A 94 -15.08 -17.05 6.49
C GLU A 94 -16.01 -18.16 6.99
N ASP A 95 -16.69 -17.96 8.12
CA ASP A 95 -17.57 -18.96 8.72
C ASP A 95 -18.89 -19.12 7.96
N LYS A 96 -19.53 -18.00 7.59
CA LYS A 96 -20.82 -18.02 6.87
C LYS A 96 -20.71 -18.53 5.44
N GLU A 97 -19.61 -18.21 4.76
CA GLU A 97 -19.49 -18.43 3.31
C GLU A 97 -18.47 -19.54 3.00
N GLY A 98 -17.76 -20.06 4.00
CA GLY A 98 -16.72 -21.08 3.81
C GLY A 98 -15.48 -20.57 3.08
N HIS A 99 -15.35 -19.26 2.88
CA HIS A 99 -14.27 -18.64 2.14
C HIS A 99 -13.01 -18.42 3.00
N LYS A 100 -11.88 -18.14 2.35
CA LYS A 100 -10.61 -17.79 2.99
C LYS A 100 -10.04 -16.47 2.50
N PHE A 101 -9.53 -15.68 3.43
CA PHE A 101 -8.82 -14.44 3.09
C PHE A 101 -7.36 -14.69 2.70
N ASN A 102 -6.86 -13.84 1.80
CA ASN A 102 -5.45 -13.81 1.43
C ASN A 102 -4.62 -13.06 2.48
N TRP A 103 -4.05 -13.82 3.41
CA TRP A 103 -3.27 -13.24 4.50
C TRP A 103 -1.86 -12.80 4.12
N ASP A 104 -1.33 -13.25 2.99
CA ASP A 104 0.03 -12.95 2.55
C ASP A 104 0.07 -11.71 1.66
N ASN A 105 -1.03 -11.41 0.96
CA ASN A 105 -1.15 -10.27 0.05
C ASN A 105 -1.99 -9.12 0.64
N VAL A 106 -1.56 -8.61 1.80
CA VAL A 106 -2.21 -7.46 2.43
C VAL A 106 -1.71 -6.15 1.81
N ARG A 107 -2.64 -5.35 1.28
CA ARG A 107 -2.30 -4.07 0.64
C ARG A 107 -2.51 -2.91 1.61
N VAL A 108 -1.51 -2.04 1.74
CA VAL A 108 -1.65 -0.77 2.47
C VAL A 108 -2.21 0.28 1.51
N LEU A 109 -3.35 0.88 1.86
CA LEU A 109 -4.04 1.88 1.05
C LEU A 109 -3.67 3.32 1.42
N ALA A 110 -3.48 3.57 2.72
CA ALA A 110 -3.10 4.88 3.23
C ALA A 110 -2.33 4.76 4.55
N HIS A 111 -1.63 5.83 4.90
CA HIS A 111 -0.96 6.00 6.18
C HIS A 111 -1.44 7.30 6.80
N ALA A 112 -1.93 7.25 8.04
CA ALA A 112 -2.40 8.43 8.76
C ALA A 112 -2.17 8.23 10.25
N ARG A 113 -1.53 9.21 10.91
CA ARG A 113 -1.16 9.11 12.33
C ARG A 113 -2.36 9.31 13.26
N ILE A 114 -3.30 10.15 12.84
CA ILE A 114 -4.49 10.49 13.63
C ILE A 114 -5.56 9.43 13.41
N LYS A 115 -6.23 9.00 14.49
CA LYS A 115 -7.29 7.98 14.41
C LYS A 115 -8.42 8.41 13.46
N ARG A 116 -8.90 9.65 13.59
CA ARG A 116 -9.98 10.21 12.77
C ARG A 116 -9.65 10.21 11.28
N GLU A 117 -8.40 10.51 10.92
CA GLU A 117 -7.95 10.44 9.52
C GLU A 117 -7.94 9.01 8.99
N ARG A 118 -7.61 8.02 9.83
CA ARG A 118 -7.69 6.61 9.46
C ARG A 118 -9.13 6.13 9.31
N GLU A 119 -10.03 6.56 10.18
CA GLU A 119 -11.48 6.26 10.08
C GLU A 119 -12.08 6.88 8.81
N PHE A 120 -11.71 8.12 8.49
CA PHE A 120 -12.09 8.76 7.23
C PHE A 120 -11.53 8.01 6.01
N ALA A 121 -10.24 7.63 6.06
CA ALA A 121 -9.62 6.86 4.99
C ALA A 121 -10.24 5.45 4.84
N GLU A 122 -10.59 4.78 5.95
CA GLU A 122 -11.36 3.52 5.90
C GLU A 122 -12.66 3.73 5.13
N ALA A 123 -13.48 4.71 5.53
CA ALA A 123 -14.74 5.02 4.87
C ALA A 123 -14.55 5.35 3.38
N TRP A 124 -13.51 6.13 3.04
CA TRP A 124 -13.16 6.50 1.67
C TRP A 124 -12.79 5.29 0.79
N TYR A 125 -12.16 4.28 1.37
CA TYR A 125 -11.72 3.08 0.65
C TYR A 125 -12.70 1.91 0.73
N SER A 126 -13.67 1.95 1.65
CA SER A 126 -14.77 1.00 1.70
C SER A 126 -15.70 1.21 0.50
N THR A 127 -15.67 0.28 -0.44
CA THR A 127 -16.55 0.26 -1.62
C THR A 127 -17.72 -0.70 -1.39
N GLN A 128 -18.65 -0.80 -2.35
CA GLN A 128 -19.80 -1.72 -2.29
C GLN A 128 -19.40 -3.19 -2.07
N ASN A 129 -18.21 -3.59 -2.51
CA ASN A 129 -17.68 -4.95 -2.31
C ASN A 129 -16.95 -5.12 -0.95
N SER A 130 -17.00 -4.13 -0.07
CA SER A 130 -16.37 -4.21 1.24
C SER A 130 -17.28 -4.95 2.24
N ILE A 131 -16.71 -5.86 3.03
CA ILE A 131 -17.46 -6.61 4.04
C ILE A 131 -17.74 -5.79 5.31
N ASN A 132 -16.96 -4.74 5.56
CA ASN A 132 -17.22 -3.78 6.63
C ASN A 132 -18.27 -2.76 6.15
N LYS A 133 -18.66 -1.84 7.03
CA LYS A 133 -19.57 -0.75 6.66
C LYS A 133 -18.94 0.09 5.54
N HIS A 134 -19.67 0.23 4.43
CA HIS A 134 -19.33 1.15 3.34
C HIS A 134 -20.33 2.31 3.29
N ILE A 135 -19.91 3.42 2.70
CA ILE A 135 -20.74 4.57 2.44
C ILE A 135 -20.88 4.67 0.92
N ASP A 136 -22.10 4.76 0.43
CA ASP A 136 -22.34 5.06 -0.97
C ASP A 136 -21.98 6.52 -1.22
N ILE A 137 -20.92 6.72 -1.98
CA ILE A 137 -20.45 8.05 -2.37
C ILE A 137 -21.34 8.50 -3.54
N ASP A 138 -21.90 9.71 -3.43
CA ASP A 138 -22.70 10.30 -4.50
C ASP A 138 -21.90 10.29 -5.84
N PRO A 139 -22.52 9.89 -6.96
CA PRO A 139 -21.88 9.82 -8.27
C PRO A 139 -21.07 11.07 -8.65
N VAL A 140 -21.47 12.26 -8.18
CA VAL A 140 -20.74 13.52 -8.39
C VAL A 140 -19.28 13.44 -7.91
N TYR A 141 -18.99 12.63 -6.89
CA TYR A 141 -17.64 12.46 -6.35
C TYR A 141 -16.88 11.24 -6.91
N GLU A 142 -17.50 10.39 -7.75
CA GLU A 142 -16.84 9.24 -8.39
C GLU A 142 -15.57 9.58 -9.21
N PRO A 143 -15.49 10.74 -9.91
CA PRO A 143 -14.27 11.13 -10.62
C PRO A 143 -13.03 11.25 -9.71
N PHE A 144 -13.23 11.45 -8.40
CA PHE A 144 -12.14 11.54 -7.41
C PHE A 144 -11.75 10.17 -6.81
N THR A 145 -12.60 9.15 -6.95
CA THR A 145 -12.34 7.79 -6.47
C THR A 145 -11.69 6.91 -7.56
N SER A 146 -12.10 7.09 -8.81
CA SER A 146 -11.71 6.26 -9.98
C SER A 146 -10.26 6.42 -10.46
N LYS A 147 -9.61 7.57 -10.27
CA LYS A 147 -8.28 7.89 -10.83
C LYS A 147 -7.07 7.12 -10.25
N ARG A 148 -7.27 6.13 -9.37
CA ARG A 148 -6.16 5.50 -8.61
C ARG A 148 -5.87 4.02 -8.90
N ASN A 149 -6.65 3.34 -9.73
CA ASN A 149 -6.48 1.89 -9.99
C ASN A 149 -5.59 1.54 -11.21
N THR A 150 -5.02 2.53 -11.91
CA THR A 150 -4.34 2.31 -13.21
C THR A 150 -2.81 2.11 -13.15
N ARG A 151 -2.22 1.86 -11.97
CA ARG A 151 -0.76 1.58 -11.85
C ARG A 151 -0.43 0.11 -11.53
N SER A 152 -1.27 -0.85 -11.90
CA SER A 152 -0.98 -2.29 -11.71
C SER A 152 -1.49 -3.15 -12.88
N ARG A 153 -0.90 -2.96 -14.06
CA ARG A 153 -0.93 -3.80 -15.27
C ARG A 153 0.40 -3.47 -15.97
N ASP A 154 1.33 -4.36 -16.29
CA ASP A 154 1.33 -5.79 -16.54
C ASP A 154 2.73 -6.37 -16.31
N SER A 155 2.82 -7.63 -15.89
CA SER A 155 3.91 -8.52 -16.27
C SER A 155 3.49 -9.97 -16.02
N GLU A 156 2.75 -10.54 -16.96
CA GLU A 156 2.71 -12.01 -17.16
C GLU A 156 3.44 -12.34 -18.48
N PRO A 157 4.32 -13.36 -18.50
CA PRO A 157 5.03 -13.75 -19.72
C PRO A 157 4.14 -14.57 -20.66
N HIS A 158 4.21 -14.22 -21.94
CA HIS A 158 3.56 -14.89 -23.06
C HIS A 158 4.10 -16.32 -23.28
N GLU A 159 3.30 -17.33 -22.97
CA GLU A 159 3.56 -18.73 -23.34
C GLU A 159 3.34 -18.93 -24.85
N LYS A 160 4.38 -19.35 -25.58
CA LYS A 160 4.29 -19.62 -27.03
C LYS A 160 3.86 -21.05 -27.27
N SER A 161 2.58 -21.25 -27.56
CA SER A 161 2.06 -22.48 -28.16
C SER A 161 2.50 -22.55 -29.63
N ARG A 162 3.41 -23.47 -29.98
CA ARG A 162 3.65 -23.85 -31.39
C ARG A 162 2.76 -25.04 -31.73
N ASN A 163 1.73 -24.76 -32.51
CA ASN A 163 0.84 -25.76 -33.10
C ASN A 163 1.58 -26.64 -34.12
N LEU A 164 1.26 -27.94 -34.07
CA LEU A 164 1.50 -28.94 -35.11
C LEU A 164 1.04 -28.40 -36.47
N ARG A 165 1.88 -28.62 -37.49
CA ARG A 165 1.46 -28.52 -38.88
C ARG A 165 1.84 -29.82 -39.58
N THR A 166 0.81 -30.60 -39.86
CA THR A 166 0.76 -31.73 -40.76
C THR A 166 1.22 -31.30 -42.16
N THR A 167 2.11 -32.07 -42.77
CA THR A 167 2.29 -32.10 -44.22
C THR A 167 2.32 -33.56 -44.65
N ASN A 168 1.29 -33.97 -45.40
CA ASN A 168 1.28 -35.19 -46.18
C ASN A 168 2.23 -35.04 -47.37
N GLY A 169 3.01 -36.09 -47.65
CA GLY A 169 3.81 -36.23 -48.86
C GLY A 169 4.15 -37.71 -49.07
N LEU A 170 3.45 -38.34 -50.01
CA LEU A 170 3.61 -39.73 -50.44
C LEU A 170 4.89 -39.95 -51.27
N THR A 171 5.16 -41.23 -51.53
CA THR A 171 6.16 -41.87 -52.44
C THR A 171 7.50 -42.20 -51.76
N GLY A 172 8.04 -43.42 -51.78
CA GLY A 172 7.62 -44.69 -52.36
C GLY A 172 8.59 -45.81 -51.95
N SER A 173 8.10 -47.05 -52.01
CA SER A 173 8.81 -48.30 -52.37
C SER A 173 10.19 -48.62 -51.77
N LYS A 174 10.25 -49.71 -50.97
CA LYS A 174 11.07 -50.95 -51.14
C LYS A 174 11.23 -51.64 -49.77
N GLU A 175 10.62 -52.81 -49.58
CA GLU A 175 11.21 -54.16 -49.71
C GLU A 175 11.92 -54.63 -48.42
N GLU A 176 11.48 -55.82 -47.94
CA GLU A 176 12.29 -56.86 -47.25
C GLU A 176 12.84 -56.54 -45.84
N ASN A 177 12.96 -57.44 -44.87
CA ASN A 177 12.72 -58.88 -44.73
C ASN A 177 12.83 -59.21 -43.21
N TYR A 178 12.14 -60.28 -42.81
CA TYR A 178 12.19 -61.05 -41.54
C TYR A 178 11.53 -60.49 -40.27
#